data_AF-A0A3D2W035-F1
#
_entry.id   AF-A0A3D2W035-F1
#
_cell.length_a   1.000
_cell.length_b   1.000
_cell.length_c   1.000
_cell.angle_alpha   90.00
_cell.angle_beta   90.00
_cell.angle_gamma   90.00
#
_symmetry.space_group_name_H-M   'P 1'
#
loop_
_entity.id
_entity.type
_entity.pdbx_description
1 polymer ?
#
loop_
_entity_poly.entity_id
_entity_poly.type
_entity_poly.pdbx_seq_one_letter_code
_entity_poly.pdbx_strand_id
1 'polypeptide(L)' 'GALKFGEPNRPIRGCTPEKIIEPRPGLLVLFPSYMWHGTVPFAGSERLSAAFEVVPV' A
#
# COMPACT_ATOMS: atom_id res chain seq x y z
N GLY A 1 6.97 -4.68 -4.99
CA GLY A 1 6.12 -3.51 -5.33
C GLY A 1 6.11 -2.51 -4.19
N ALA A 2 5.96 -1.23 -4.51
CA ALA A 2 5.71 -0.17 -3.54
C ALA A 2 4.22 -0.13 -3.15
N LEU A 3 3.93 0.24 -1.90
CA LEU A 3 2.56 0.32 -1.39
C LEU A 3 1.96 1.67 -1.77
N LYS A 4 0.83 1.67 -2.48
CA LYS A 4 0.06 2.87 -2.82
C LYS A 4 -1.18 3.00 -1.95
N PHE A 5 -1.62 4.22 -1.70
CA PHE A 5 -2.85 4.57 -0.99
C PHE A 5 -3.70 5.58 -1.77
N GLY A 6 -5.01 5.55 -1.56
CA GLY A 6 -5.96 6.55 -2.06
C GLY A 6 -6.52 6.29 -3.47
N GLU A 7 -5.94 5.35 -4.23
CA GLU A 7 -6.44 5.01 -5.56
C GLU A 7 -7.49 3.88 -5.48
N PRO A 8 -8.74 4.12 -5.89
CA PRO A 8 -9.80 3.11 -5.86
C PRO A 8 -9.55 1.96 -6.85
N ASN A 9 -10.18 0.81 -6.61
CA ASN A 9 -10.05 -0.37 -7.47
C ASN A 9 -10.64 -0.19 -8.88
N ARG A 10 -11.54 0.79 -9.07
CA ARG A 10 -12.08 1.18 -10.37
C ARG A 10 -11.54 2.56 -10.73
N PRO A 11 -11.07 2.78 -11.97
CA PRO A 11 -10.57 4.07 -12.38
C PRO A 11 -11.64 5.16 -12.25
N ILE A 12 -11.33 6.20 -11.48
CA ILE A 12 -12.14 7.41 -11.39
C ILE A 12 -11.27 8.56 -11.87
N ARG A 13 -11.79 9.38 -12.78
CA ARG A 13 -11.03 10.49 -13.37
C ARG A 13 -10.53 11.44 -12.26
N GLY A 14 -9.22 11.66 -12.21
CA GLY A 14 -8.59 12.52 -11.20
C GLY A 14 -8.29 11.85 -9.87
N CYS A 15 -8.72 10.61 -9.65
CA CYS A 15 -8.34 9.82 -8.47
C CYS A 15 -7.08 9.02 -8.78
N THR A 16 -5.92 9.59 -8.46
CA THR A 16 -4.61 8.94 -8.52
C THR A 16 -4.16 8.54 -7.11
N PRO A 17 -3.08 7.74 -6.96
CA PRO A 17 -2.47 7.50 -5.66
C PRO A 17 -2.18 8.82 -4.94
N GLU A 18 -2.61 8.92 -3.69
CA GLU A 18 -2.32 10.06 -2.81
C GLU A 18 -0.97 9.89 -2.12
N LYS A 19 -0.56 8.64 -1.90
CA LYS A 19 0.70 8.32 -1.23
C LYS A 19 1.29 7.03 -1.78
N ILE A 20 2.60 7.03 -2.00
CA ILE A 20 3.38 5.84 -2.37
C ILE A 20 4.49 5.67 -1.34
N ILE A 21 4.60 4.45 -0.80
CA ILE A 21 5.63 4.05 0.15
C ILE A 21 6.54 3.04 -0.53
N GLU A 22 7.79 3.43 -0.74
CA GLU A 22 8.84 2.53 -1.20
C GLU A 22 9.15 1.49 -0.12
N PRO A 23 9.24 0.19 -0.47
CA PRO A 23 9.46 -0.85 0.52
C PRO A 23 10.90 -0.78 1.05
N ARG A 24 11.07 -0.96 2.36
CA ARG A 24 12.38 -1.14 2.99
C ARG A 24 12.34 -2.39 3.87
N PRO A 25 13.42 -3.20 3.93
CA PRO A 25 13.49 -4.32 4.86
C PRO A 25 13.15 -3.89 6.30
N GLY A 26 12.25 -4.61 6.96
CA GLY A 26 11.79 -4.30 8.32
C GLY A 26 10.78 -3.15 8.44
N LEU A 27 10.34 -2.53 7.34
CA LEU A 27 9.34 -1.46 7.39
C LEU A 27 7.94 -2.01 7.73
N LEU A 28 7.41 -1.61 8.89
CA LEU A 28 6.01 -1.79 9.25
C LEU A 28 5.19 -0.57 8.79
N VAL A 29 4.08 -0.83 8.10
CA VAL A 29 3.12 0.20 7.72
C VAL A 29 1.75 -0.17 8.30
N LEU A 30 1.21 0.69 9.16
CA LEU A 30 -0.14 0.57 9.72
C LEU A 30 -1.03 1.65 9.11
N PHE A 31 -2.25 1.28 8.74
CA PHE A 31 -3.23 2.18 8.15
C PHE A 31 -4.66 1.67 8.44
N PRO A 32 -5.68 2.55 8.41
CA PRO A 32 -7.07 2.11 8.62
C PRO A 32 -7.51 1.09 7.58
N SER A 33 -8.19 0.02 8.00
CA SER A 33 -8.57 -1.11 7.13
C SER A 33 -9.50 -0.70 5.97
N TYR A 34 -10.21 0.43 6.09
CA TYR A 34 -11.06 0.98 5.02
C TYR A 34 -10.30 1.78 3.95
N MET A 35 -8.97 1.92 4.07
CA MET A 35 -8.17 2.69 3.12
C MET A 35 -7.99 1.92 1.81
N TRP A 36 -8.31 2.56 0.68
CA TRP A 36 -7.92 2.06 -0.64
C TRP A 36 -6.40 1.94 -0.71
N HIS A 37 -5.90 0.74 -0.97
CA HIS A 37 -4.48 0.48 -1.08
C HIS A 37 -4.19 -0.63 -2.09
N GLY A 38 -2.94 -0.67 -2.57
CA GLY A 38 -2.49 -1.70 -3.50
C GLY A 38 -0.98 -1.67 -3.67
N THR A 39 -0.45 -2.54 -4.52
CA THR A 39 0.97 -2.51 -4.86
C THR A 39 1.18 -2.03 -6.29
N VAL A 40 2.24 -1.26 -6.50
CA VAL A 40 2.72 -0.85 -7.83
C VAL A 40 4.15 -1.35 -8.06
N PRO A 41 4.59 -1.51 -9.31
CA PRO A 41 5.99 -1.82 -9.61
C PRO A 41 6.93 -0.80 -8.94
N PHE A 42 8.11 -1.26 -8.55
CA PHE A 42 9.16 -0.43 -7.96
C PHE A 42 10.50 -0.84 -8.54
N ALA A 43 11.48 0.05 -8.53
CA ALA A 43 12.85 -0.28 -8.88
C ALA A 43 13.50 -1.03 -7.69
N GLY A 44 13.77 -2.31 -7.86
CA GLY A 44 14.39 -3.13 -6.82
C GLY A 44 14.35 -4.63 -7.14
N SER A 45 14.93 -5.42 -6.24
CA SER A 45 14.88 -6.87 -6.30
C SER A 45 13.52 -7.40 -5.79
N GLU A 46 13.42 -8.71 -5.62
CA GLU A 46 12.24 -9.34 -5.04
C GLU A 46 11.88 -8.76 -3.66
N ARG A 47 10.58 -8.63 -3.41
CA ARG A 47 10.02 -8.18 -2.12
C ARG A 47 9.11 -9.26 -1.56
N LEU A 48 9.45 -9.76 -0.37
CA LEU A 48 8.55 -10.54 0.47
C LEU A 48 7.86 -9.62 1.50
N SER A 49 6.57 -9.82 1.74
CA SER A 49 5.82 -9.08 2.75
C SER A 49 4.74 -9.95 3.40
N ALA A 50 4.44 -9.71 4.67
CA ALA A 50 3.32 -10.30 5.40
C ALA A 50 2.29 -9.20 5.71
N ALA A 51 1.03 -9.43 5.37
CA ALA A 51 -0.10 -8.56 5.71
C ALA A 51 -0.90 -9.16 6.86
N PHE A 52 -1.45 -8.31 7.72
CA PHE A 52 -2.28 -8.71 8.85
C PHE A 52 -3.25 -7.59 9.23
N GLU A 53 -4.31 -7.95 9.96
CA GLU A 53 -5.30 -7.03 10.51
C GLU A 53 -5.10 -6.91 12.03
N VAL A 54 -5.31 -5.71 12.58
CA VAL A 54 -5.30 -5.46 14.03
C VAL A 54 -6.62 -4.86 14.43
N VAL A 55 -7.26 -5.46 15.43
CA VAL A 55 -8.49 -4.94 16.04
C VAL A 55 -8.19 -4.43 17.46
N PRO A 56 -8.83 -3.34 17.91
CA PRO A 56 -8.71 -2.89 19.30
C PRO A 56 -9.14 -3.98 20.29
N VAL A 57 -8.54 -3.97 21.48
CA VAL A 57 -8.91 -4.81 22.63
C VAL A 57 -9.92 -4.12 23.54
#